data_AF-A0A4T0FV69-F1
#
_entry.id   AF-A0A4T0FV69-F1
#
_cell.length_a   1.000
_cell.length_b   1.000
_cell.length_c   1.000
_cell.angle_alpha   90.00
_cell.angle_beta   90.00
_cell.angle_gamma   90.00
#
_symmetry.space_group_name_H-M   'P 1'
#
loop_
_entity.id
_entity.type
_entity.pdbx_description
1 polymer ?
#
loop_
_entity_poly.entity_id
_entity_poly.type
_entity_poly.pdbx_seq_one_letter_code
_entity_poly.pdbx_strand_id
1 'polypeptide(L)'
;MKVSKGNFRPPPQVESSVVRIVPLDPPPPIKFEEFDGNKTCRSNFTASGVYDMLESNRKAWLAEKNEMIDDSVNIKERVEKILVQSGFAESRAAKMDVDDFLKLLSAFHDDNIHFG
;
A
#
# COMPACT_ATOMS: atom_id res chain seq x y z
N MET A 1 -24.03 -11.25 10.17
CA MET A 1 -24.89 -12.11 11.01
C MET A 1 -24.10 -12.51 12.24
N LYS A 2 -24.52 -12.16 13.46
CA LYS A 2 -23.80 -12.50 14.70
C LYS A 2 -24.18 -13.92 15.15
N VAL A 3 -23.21 -14.73 15.56
CA VAL A 3 -23.41 -16.09 16.06
C VAL A 3 -22.86 -16.18 17.47
N SER A 4 -23.73 -16.52 18.42
CA SER A 4 -23.34 -16.57 19.83
C SER A 4 -22.34 -17.69 20.11
N LYS A 5 -21.34 -17.45 20.97
CA LYS A 5 -20.42 -18.49 21.46
C LYS A 5 -21.13 -19.72 22.07
N GLY A 6 -22.33 -19.55 22.63
CA GLY A 6 -23.13 -20.64 23.18
C GLY A 6 -23.60 -21.68 22.16
N ASN A 7 -23.58 -21.34 20.86
CA ASN A 7 -23.96 -22.22 19.77
C ASN A 7 -22.83 -23.19 19.34
N PHE A 8 -21.66 -23.12 19.98
CA PHE A 8 -20.50 -23.98 19.68
C PHE A 8 -20.22 -24.97 20.81
N ARG A 9 -19.67 -26.13 20.47
CA ARG A 9 -19.29 -27.19 21.41
C ARG A 9 -17.85 -27.66 21.11
N PRO A 10 -16.87 -27.38 21.99
CA PRO A 10 -16.94 -26.50 23.15
C PRO A 10 -17.12 -25.02 22.77
N PRO A 11 -17.66 -24.18 23.67
CA PRO A 11 -17.87 -22.76 23.39
C PRO A 11 -16.54 -21.99 23.33
N PRO A 12 -16.31 -21.15 22.30
CA PRO A 12 -15.16 -20.27 22.22
C PRO A 12 -15.30 -19.10 23.21
N GLN A 13 -14.21 -18.34 23.41
CA GLN A 13 -14.21 -17.19 24.31
C GLN A 13 -14.78 -15.91 23.68
N VAL A 14 -14.94 -15.89 22.35
CA VAL A 14 -15.35 -14.72 21.56
C VAL A 14 -16.62 -15.00 20.78
N GLU A 15 -17.35 -13.93 20.43
CA GLU A 15 -18.51 -14.01 19.54
C GLU A 15 -18.08 -14.23 18.10
N SER A 16 -18.89 -14.96 17.33
CA SER A 16 -18.62 -15.28 15.93
C SER A 16 -19.49 -14.43 14.99
N SER A 17 -19.05 -14.25 13.74
CA SER A 17 -19.85 -13.63 12.68
C SER A 17 -19.75 -14.41 11.38
N VAL A 18 -20.87 -14.55 10.69
CA VAL A 18 -20.90 -15.10 9.33
C VAL A 18 -20.87 -13.95 8.34
N VAL A 19 -19.92 -14.02 7.41
CA VAL A 19 -19.75 -13.11 6.27
C VAL A 19 -19.79 -13.91 4.97
N ARG A 20 -20.31 -13.28 3.91
CA ARG A 20 -20.23 -13.80 2.55
C ARG A 20 -19.25 -12.92 1.79
N ILE A 21 -18.20 -13.52 1.24
CA ILE A 21 -17.24 -12.84 0.37
C ILE A 21 -17.57 -13.27 -1.06
N VAL A 22 -17.67 -12.30 -1.96
CA VAL A 22 -17.88 -12.52 -3.40
C VAL A 22 -16.69 -11.90 -4.12
N PRO A 23 -15.87 -12.69 -4.84
CA PRO A 23 -14.81 -12.15 -5.67
C PRO A 23 -15.39 -11.21 -6.73
N LEU A 24 -14.65 -10.14 -7.05
CA LEU A 24 -14.97 -9.28 -8.19
C LEU A 24 -14.57 -9.99 -9.49
N ASP A 25 -15.45 -9.95 -10.49
CA ASP A 25 -15.23 -10.56 -11.81
C ASP A 25 -15.59 -9.54 -12.93
N PRO A 26 -14.61 -9.05 -13.71
CA PRO A 26 -13.19 -9.37 -13.62
C PRO A 26 -12.53 -8.77 -12.37
N PRO A 27 -11.41 -9.35 -11.90
CA PRO A 27 -10.63 -8.74 -10.83
C PRO A 27 -10.14 -7.35 -11.26
N PRO A 28 -9.99 -6.40 -10.33
CA PRO A 28 -9.40 -5.10 -10.63
C PRO A 28 -8.01 -5.26 -11.26
N PRO A 29 -7.65 -4.45 -12.27
CA PRO A 29 -6.37 -4.55 -12.97
C PRO A 29 -5.23 -3.93 -12.15
N ILE A 30 -5.05 -4.42 -10.93
CA ILE A 30 -4.09 -3.91 -9.95
C ILE A 30 -3.22 -5.09 -9.50
N LYS A 31 -1.90 -4.90 -9.56
CA LYS A 31 -0.96 -5.85 -8.97
C LYS A 31 -1.09 -5.80 -7.45
N PHE A 32 -1.54 -6.91 -6.86
CA PHE A 32 -1.91 -6.93 -5.43
C PHE A 32 -0.71 -6.69 -4.52
N GLU A 33 0.47 -7.16 -4.92
CA GLU A 33 1.72 -6.96 -4.19
C GLU A 33 2.04 -5.47 -4.03
N GLU A 34 1.85 -4.69 -5.10
CA GLU A 34 2.03 -3.23 -5.11
C GLU A 34 0.99 -2.52 -4.24
N PHE A 35 -0.25 -3.01 -4.23
CA PHE A 35 -1.33 -2.44 -3.44
C PHE A 35 -1.18 -2.73 -1.94
N ASP A 36 -0.74 -3.93 -1.57
CA ASP A 36 -0.56 -4.30 -0.16
C ASP A 36 0.60 -3.54 0.50
N GLY A 37 1.66 -3.28 -0.27
CA GLY A 37 2.79 -2.44 0.16
C GLY A 37 2.44 -0.95 0.38
N ASN A 38 1.31 -0.48 -0.16
CA ASN A 38 0.87 0.93 -0.12
C ASN A 38 -0.04 1.28 1.09
N LYS A 39 -0.14 0.42 2.10
CA LYS A 39 -0.87 0.72 3.35
C LYS A 39 -0.14 1.71 4.28
N THR A 40 0.66 2.63 3.73
CA THR A 40 1.60 3.47 4.47
C THR A 40 1.19 4.95 4.42
N CYS A 41 0.97 5.57 5.58
CA CYS A 41 0.84 7.03 5.71
C CYS A 41 2.19 7.73 5.65
N ARG A 42 2.22 9.07 5.46
CA ARG A 42 3.43 9.90 5.59
C ARG A 42 4.28 9.59 6.83
N SER A 43 3.65 9.42 8.00
CA SER A 43 4.37 9.01 9.23
C SER A 43 5.06 7.65 9.13
N ASN A 44 4.51 6.74 8.32
CA ASN A 44 5.07 5.41 8.10
C ASN A 44 6.17 5.44 7.05
N PHE A 45 6.15 6.36 6.07
CA PHE A 45 7.28 6.57 5.16
C PHE A 45 8.54 7.09 5.88
N THR A 46 8.37 7.81 7.00
CA THR A 46 9.49 8.19 7.86
C THR A 46 10.02 7.06 8.75
N ALA A 47 9.40 5.88 8.73
CA ALA A 47 9.88 4.74 9.50
C ALA A 47 11.24 4.27 8.98
N SER A 48 12.09 3.82 9.91
CA SER A 48 13.42 3.31 9.58
C SER A 48 13.33 2.14 8.62
N GLY A 49 14.04 2.20 7.49
CA GLY A 49 14.12 1.13 6.50
C GLY A 49 13.12 1.22 5.34
N VAL A 50 12.06 2.05 5.43
CA VAL A 50 11.12 2.21 4.30
C VAL A 50 11.79 2.89 3.12
N TYR A 51 12.58 3.96 3.36
CA TYR A 51 13.32 4.61 2.29
C TYR A 51 14.34 3.68 1.62
N ASP A 52 15.04 2.85 2.40
CA ASP A 52 16.04 1.91 1.88
C ASP A 52 15.39 0.81 1.04
N MET A 53 14.20 0.34 1.46
CA MET A 53 13.38 -0.60 0.70
C MET A 53 12.91 0.02 -0.63
N LEU A 54 12.35 1.24 -0.60
CA LEU A 54 11.89 1.94 -1.80
C LEU A 54 13.05 2.23 -2.77
N GLU A 55 14.22 2.58 -2.23
CA GLU A 55 15.42 2.76 -3.05
C GLU A 55 15.84 1.46 -3.75
N SER A 56 15.88 0.36 -3.00
CA SER A 56 16.25 -0.96 -3.52
C SER A 56 15.27 -1.43 -4.59
N ASN A 57 13.96 -1.27 -4.35
CA ASN A 57 12.91 -1.61 -5.30
C ASN A 57 12.99 -0.77 -6.58
N ARG A 58 13.22 0.54 -6.44
CA ARG A 58 13.39 1.43 -7.60
C ARG A 58 14.60 1.03 -8.44
N LYS A 59 15.74 0.73 -7.80
CA LYS A 59 16.95 0.27 -8.49
C LYS A 59 16.71 -1.05 -9.23
N ALA A 60 16.00 -1.98 -8.61
CA ALA A 60 15.62 -3.25 -9.24
C ALA A 60 14.71 -3.04 -10.46
N TRP A 61 13.70 -2.16 -10.35
CA TRP A 61 12.80 -1.84 -11.45
C TRP A 61 13.50 -1.15 -12.62
N LEU A 62 14.37 -0.17 -12.35
CA LEU A 62 15.15 0.51 -13.39
C LEU A 62 16.12 -0.44 -14.08
N ALA A 63 16.74 -1.36 -13.32
CA ALA A 63 17.60 -2.39 -13.87
C ALA A 63 16.81 -3.34 -14.80
N GLU A 64 15.60 -3.73 -14.43
CA GLU A 64 14.72 -4.55 -15.28
C GLU A 64 14.35 -3.82 -16.59
N LYS A 65 14.14 -2.50 -16.53
CA LYS A 65 13.81 -1.66 -17.69
C LYS A 65 15.03 -1.24 -18.52
N ASN A 66 16.25 -1.62 -18.13
CA ASN A 66 17.51 -1.17 -18.73
C ASN A 66 17.68 0.37 -18.74
N GLU A 67 17.13 1.05 -17.74
CA GLU A 67 17.30 2.49 -17.55
C GLU A 67 18.50 2.78 -16.64
N MET A 68 19.16 3.93 -16.86
CA MET A 68 20.31 4.33 -16.05
C MET A 68 19.88 4.68 -14.62
N ILE A 69 20.54 4.05 -13.65
CA ILE A 69 20.38 4.39 -12.23
C ILE A 69 21.18 5.66 -11.95
N ASP A 70 20.47 6.76 -11.74
CA ASP A 70 21.06 7.98 -11.19
C ASP A 70 21.03 7.90 -9.65
N ASP A 71 22.21 7.68 -9.05
CA ASP A 71 22.44 7.62 -7.60
C ASP A 71 22.41 9.01 -6.94
N SER A 72 22.33 10.10 -7.71
CA SER A 72 22.17 11.45 -7.14
C SER A 72 20.75 11.74 -6.64
N VAL A 73 19.79 10.88 -6.98
CA VAL A 73 18.37 11.07 -6.67
C VAL A 73 18.08 10.69 -5.21
N ASN A 74 17.75 11.69 -4.40
CA ASN A 74 17.28 11.49 -3.03
C ASN A 74 15.83 10.97 -3.01
N ILE A 75 15.67 9.68 -2.67
CA ILE A 75 14.36 9.03 -2.57
C ILE A 75 13.44 9.73 -1.56
N LYS A 76 13.99 10.27 -0.47
CA LYS A 76 13.19 10.96 0.56
C LYS A 76 12.50 12.19 -0.01
N GLU A 77 13.23 13.00 -0.76
CA GLU A 77 12.70 14.21 -1.38
C GLU A 77 11.64 13.89 -2.44
N ARG A 78 11.84 12.81 -3.21
CA ARG A 78 10.84 12.34 -4.18
C ARG A 78 9.55 11.86 -3.51
N VAL A 79 9.66 11.02 -2.48
CA VAL A 79 8.49 10.53 -1.72
C VAL A 79 7.72 11.71 -1.11
N GLU A 80 8.41 12.65 -0.48
CA GLU A 80 7.77 13.86 0.07
C GLU A 80 7.09 14.70 -1.01
N LYS A 81 7.74 14.86 -2.17
CA LYS A 81 7.15 15.57 -3.31
C LYS A 81 5.86 14.89 -3.80
N ILE A 82 5.86 13.57 -3.95
CA ILE A 82 4.68 12.79 -4.36
C ILE A 82 3.55 12.97 -3.35
N LEU A 83 3.84 12.86 -2.05
CA LEU A 83 2.84 13.01 -0.99
C LEU A 83 2.22 14.42 -0.97
N VAL A 84 3.02 15.47 -1.21
CA VAL A 84 2.54 16.85 -1.30
C VAL A 84 1.71 17.07 -2.57
N GLN A 85 2.20 16.62 -3.73
CA GLN A 85 1.51 16.82 -5.01
C GLN A 85 0.20 16.05 -5.13
N SER A 86 0.14 14.85 -4.55
CA SER A 86 -1.07 14.04 -4.49
C SER A 86 -2.08 14.50 -3.43
N GLY A 87 -1.70 15.45 -2.56
CA GLY A 87 -2.55 15.96 -1.49
C GLY A 87 -2.71 15.02 -0.29
N PHE A 88 -1.94 13.92 -0.24
CA PHE A 88 -2.02 12.92 0.83
C PHE A 88 -1.02 13.13 1.96
N ALA A 89 -0.19 14.17 1.91
CA ALA A 89 0.82 14.47 2.93
C ALA A 89 0.25 14.55 4.36
N GLU A 90 -0.91 15.17 4.55
CA GLU A 90 -1.57 15.30 5.86
C GLU A 90 -2.72 14.30 6.06
N SER A 91 -2.94 13.42 5.10
CA SER A 91 -4.02 12.42 5.13
C SER A 91 -3.66 11.27 6.07
N ARG A 92 -4.68 10.76 6.76
CA ARG A 92 -4.57 9.58 7.63
C ARG A 92 -5.19 8.38 6.91
N ALA A 93 -4.50 7.26 6.83
CA ALA A 93 -4.94 6.03 6.15
C ALA A 93 -6.31 5.56 6.66
N ALA A 94 -6.58 5.72 7.96
CA ALA A 94 -7.88 5.38 8.55
C ALA A 94 -9.06 6.21 8.00
N LYS A 95 -8.79 7.31 7.28
CA LYS A 95 -9.78 8.17 6.63
C LYS A 95 -9.75 8.06 5.10
N MET A 96 -8.81 7.31 4.53
CA MET A 96 -8.68 7.11 3.10
C MET A 96 -9.52 5.90 2.67
N ASP A 97 -10.17 6.01 1.52
CA ASP A 97 -10.85 4.88 0.90
C ASP A 97 -9.94 4.16 -0.12
N VAL A 98 -10.49 3.14 -0.79
CA VAL A 98 -9.73 2.37 -1.78
C VAL A 98 -9.26 3.26 -2.93
N ASP A 99 -10.10 4.18 -3.41
CA ASP A 99 -9.78 5.06 -4.55
C ASP A 99 -8.64 6.01 -4.21
N ASP A 100 -8.57 6.49 -2.97
CA ASP A 100 -7.46 7.31 -2.47
C ASP A 100 -6.13 6.53 -2.50
N PHE A 101 -6.14 5.27 -2.05
CA PHE A 101 -4.94 4.42 -2.15
C PHE A 101 -4.55 4.11 -3.59
N LEU A 102 -5.51 3.95 -4.50
CA LEU A 102 -5.22 3.74 -5.92
C LEU A 102 -4.62 4.99 -6.59
N LYS A 103 -5.12 6.18 -6.26
CA LYS A 103 -4.52 7.44 -6.73
C LYS A 103 -3.10 7.62 -6.21
N LEU A 104 -2.87 7.32 -4.94
CA LEU A 104 -1.54 7.37 -4.35
C LEU A 104 -0.60 6.36 -5.01
N LEU A 105 -1.06 5.13 -5.25
CA LEU A 105 -0.29 4.10 -5.93
C LEU A 105 0.11 4.54 -7.35
N SER A 106 -0.85 5.09 -8.10
CA SER A 106 -0.59 5.65 -9.43
C SER A 106 0.47 6.74 -9.39
N ALA A 107 0.40 7.66 -8.42
CA ALA A 107 1.36 8.74 -8.29
C ALA A 107 2.78 8.25 -7.96
N PHE A 108 2.93 7.14 -7.23
CA PHE A 108 4.22 6.49 -7.02
C PHE A 108 4.74 5.81 -8.29
N HIS A 109 3.87 5.11 -9.02
CA HIS A 109 4.22 4.46 -10.29
C HIS A 109 4.65 5.47 -11.37
N ASP A 110 4.01 6.64 -11.43
CA ASP A 110 4.37 7.73 -12.34
C ASP A 110 5.79 8.27 -12.09
N ASP A 111 6.31 8.10 -10.87
CA ASP A 111 7.68 8.48 -10.50
C ASP A 111 8.64 7.26 -10.44
N ASN A 112 8.23 6.10 -10.98
CA ASN A 112 8.97 4.84 -11.00
C ASN A 112 9.28 4.28 -9.60
N ILE A 113 8.46 4.58 -8.59
CA ILE A 113 8.59 4.04 -7.24
C ILE A 113 7.61 2.87 -7.09
N HIS A 114 8.17 1.69 -6.82
CA HIS A 114 7.43 0.43 -6.72
C HIS A 114 7.58 -0.18 -5.33
N PHE A 115 6.51 -0.81 -4.85
CA PHE A 115 6.47 -1.38 -3.51
C PHE A 115 6.87 -2.87 -3.46
N GLY A 116 6.90 -3.55 -4.61
CA GLY A 116 7.26 -4.98 -4.74
C GLY A 116 6.18 -5.80 -5.42
#